data_AF-A0A967TAC6-F1
#
_entry.id   AF-A0A967TAC6-F1
#
_cell.length_a   1.000
_cell.length_b   1.000
_cell.length_c   1.000
_cell.angle_alpha   90.00
_cell.angle_beta   90.00
_cell.angle_gamma   90.00
#
_symmetry.space_group_name_H-M   'P 1'
#
loop_
_entity.id
_entity.type
_entity.pdbx_description
1 polymer ?
#
loop_
_entity_poly.entity_id
_entity_poly.type
_entity_poly.pdbx_seq_one_letter_code
_entity_poly.pdbx_strand_id
1 'polypeptide(L)'
;GALQTVTYHVPRYRFQGCRVFTNKPACGPKRGHGTPQPRFGQEIQLDKIAERLAIDPAELRLGIVESPDTTTANYLRIGSIGLA
;
A
#
# COMPACT_ATOMS: atom_id res chain seq x y z
N GLY A 1 5.46 2.69 -2.44
CA GLY A 1 5.07 4.12 -2.32
C GLY A 1 5.03 4.49 -0.85
N ALA A 2 5.38 5.72 -0.46
CA ALA A 2 5.55 6.07 0.96
C ALA A 2 4.37 5.71 1.88
N LEU A 3 3.14 5.64 1.35
CA LEU A 3 1.92 5.32 2.11
C LEU A 3 1.42 3.88 1.95
N GLN A 4 2.27 2.91 1.61
CA GLN A 4 1.84 1.51 1.44
C GLN A 4 1.72 0.73 2.76
N THR A 5 2.43 1.16 3.79
CA THR A 5 2.49 0.47 5.10
C THR A 5 1.42 0.95 6.08
N VAL A 6 0.59 1.92 5.70
CA VAL A 6 -0.37 2.56 6.62
C VAL A 6 -1.74 1.86 6.67
N THR A 7 -2.00 0.95 5.74
CA THR A 7 -3.30 0.26 5.65
C THR A 7 -3.21 -1.17 6.20
N TYR A 8 -2.09 -1.84 5.98
CA TYR A 8 -1.86 -3.21 6.42
C TYR A 8 -0.55 -3.31 7.20
N HIS A 9 -0.48 -4.27 8.11
CA HIS A 9 0.71 -4.60 8.87
C HIS A 9 1.80 -5.15 7.96
N VAL A 10 2.80 -4.31 7.66
CA VAL A 10 3.95 -4.67 6.83
C VAL A 10 5.23 -4.42 7.62
N PRO A 11 5.73 -5.40 8.39
CA PRO A 11 6.83 -5.19 9.34
C PRO A 11 8.20 -5.01 8.66
N ARG A 12 8.32 -5.44 7.39
CA ARG A 12 9.54 -5.27 6.59
C ARG A 12 9.17 -4.63 5.26
N TYR A 13 9.67 -3.42 5.05
CA TYR A 13 9.30 -2.62 3.90
C TYR A 13 10.52 -1.94 3.27
N ARG A 14 10.61 -2.04 1.94
CA ARG A 14 11.57 -1.29 1.13
C ARG A 14 10.84 -0.78 -0.10
N PHE A 15 11.06 0.49 -0.43
CA PHE A 15 10.53 1.10 -1.64
C PHE A 15 11.63 1.75 -2.46
N GLN A 16 11.63 1.47 -3.75
CA GLN A 16 12.52 2.10 -4.71
C GLN A 16 11.66 2.67 -5.84
N GLY A 17 11.88 3.95 -6.14
CA GLY A 17 11.24 4.64 -7.25
C GLY A 17 12.30 5.15 -8.21
N CYS A 18 11.99 5.12 -9.51
CA CYS A 18 12.81 5.73 -10.55
C CYS A 18 11.94 6.73 -11.31
N ARG A 19 12.49 7.92 -11.60
CA ARG A 19 11.88 8.85 -12.56
C ARG A 19 12.57 8.67 -13.89
N VAL A 20 11.78 8.44 -14.94
CA VAL A 20 12.30 8.19 -16.28
C VAL A 20 11.90 9.35 -17.18
N PHE A 21 12.88 9.93 -17.86
CA PHE A 21 12.64 10.93 -18.90
C PHE A 21 12.22 10.25 -20.19
N THR A 22 11.20 10.80 -20.85
CA THR A 22 10.66 10.28 -22.10
C THR A 22 10.28 11.44 -23.01
N ASN A 23 10.04 11.16 -24.29
CA ASN A 23 9.57 12.17 -25.27
C ASN A 23 8.06 12.48 -25.15
N LYS A 24 7.41 12.11 -24.06
CA LYS A 24 5.99 12.42 -23.80
C LYS A 24 5.88 13.76 -23.07
N PRO A 25 4.75 14.48 -23.19
CA PRO A 25 4.49 15.67 -22.39
C PRO A 25 4.72 15.43 -20.89
N ALA A 26 5.22 16.45 -20.21
CA ALA A 26 5.53 16.35 -18.78
C ALA A 26 4.28 15.99 -17.96
N CYS A 27 4.42 15.01 -17.06
CA CYS A 27 3.35 14.62 -16.15
C CYS A 27 3.15 15.68 -15.07
N GLY A 28 1.91 16.17 -14.94
CA GLY A 28 1.49 17.02 -13.83
C GLY A 28 0.89 16.22 -12.64
N PRO A 29 0.57 16.92 -11.54
CA PRO A 29 -0.15 16.31 -10.43
C PRO A 29 -1.53 15.79 -10.87
N LYS A 30 -1.91 14.63 -10.35
CA LYS A 30 -3.26 14.05 -10.48
C LYS A 30 -3.74 13.63 -9.10
N ARG A 31 -5.05 13.54 -8.91
CA ARG A 31 -5.68 13.15 -7.63
C ARG A 31 -5.00 11.90 -7.06
N GLY A 32 -4.55 12.00 -5.80
CA GLY A 32 -3.83 10.95 -5.09
C GLY A 32 -2.29 11.03 -5.17
N HIS A 33 -1.72 11.90 -5.99
CA HIS A 33 -0.28 12.28 -5.98
C HIS A 33 0.69 11.09 -5.89
N GLY A 34 0.50 10.06 -6.73
CA GLY A 34 1.40 8.90 -6.73
C GLY A 34 1.01 7.78 -5.74
N THR A 35 -0.10 7.92 -5.01
CA THR A 35 -0.67 6.87 -4.16
C THR A 35 -1.43 5.80 -4.96
N PRO A 36 -2.27 6.14 -5.97
CA PRO A 36 -3.07 5.14 -6.66
C PRO A 36 -2.25 4.04 -7.36
N GLN A 37 -1.13 4.40 -7.99
CA GLN A 37 -0.31 3.48 -8.78
C GLN A 37 0.36 2.38 -7.93
N PRO A 38 1.11 2.68 -6.85
CA PRO A 38 1.68 1.65 -5.99
C PRO A 38 0.61 0.91 -5.18
N ARG A 39 -0.51 1.57 -4.81
CA ARG A 39 -1.60 0.92 -4.10
C ARG A 39 -2.28 -0.14 -4.97
N PHE A 40 -2.57 0.18 -6.23
CA PHE A 40 -3.08 -0.80 -7.20
C PHE A 40 -2.18 -2.03 -7.30
N GLY A 41 -0.86 -1.84 -7.44
CA GLY A 41 0.08 -2.95 -7.47
C GLY A 41 0.06 -3.81 -6.21
N GLN A 42 -0.04 -3.19 -5.03
CA GLN A 42 -0.12 -3.89 -3.74
C GLN A 42 -1.43 -4.68 -3.60
N GLU A 43 -2.57 -4.10 -3.95
CA GLU A 43 -3.88 -4.76 -3.83
C GLU A 43 -3.98 -5.99 -4.75
N ILE A 44 -3.52 -5.86 -6.01
CA ILE A 44 -3.47 -7.00 -6.93
C ILE A 44 -2.52 -8.10 -6.41
N GLN A 45 -1.42 -7.73 -5.74
CA GLN A 45 -0.54 -8.70 -5.11
C GLN A 45 -1.22 -9.42 -3.94
N LEU A 46 -2.00 -8.71 -3.12
CA LEU A 46 -2.76 -9.32 -2.02
C LEU A 46 -3.84 -10.28 -2.54
N ASP A 47 -4.55 -9.93 -3.62
CA ASP A 47 -5.53 -10.83 -4.24
C ASP A 47 -4.89 -12.13 -4.72
N LYS A 48 -3.72 -12.04 -5.38
CA LYS A 48 -2.97 -13.23 -5.82
C LYS A 48 -2.52 -14.11 -4.66
N ILE A 49 -2.14 -13.50 -3.52
CA ILE A 49 -1.78 -14.22 -2.31
C ILE A 49 -3.00 -14.94 -1.73
N ALA A 50 -4.13 -14.23 -1.61
CA ALA A 50 -5.39 -14.80 -1.12
C ALA A 50 -5.84 -16.00 -1.97
N GLU A 51 -5.84 -15.85 -3.30
CA GLU A 51 -6.16 -16.92 -4.25
C GLU A 51 -5.25 -18.13 -4.07
N ARG A 52 -3.93 -17.90 -3.96
CA ARG A 52 -2.95 -18.99 -3.82
C ARG A 52 -3.08 -19.74 -2.49
N LEU A 53 -3.50 -19.05 -1.43
CA LEU A 53 -3.73 -19.61 -0.11
C LEU A 53 -5.15 -20.16 0.07
N ALA A 54 -6.04 -19.99 -0.93
CA ALA A 54 -7.46 -20.31 -0.84
C ALA A 54 -8.16 -19.66 0.36
N ILE A 55 -7.80 -18.40 0.65
CA ILE A 55 -8.42 -17.56 1.69
C ILE A 55 -9.29 -16.51 1.00
N ASP A 56 -10.42 -16.13 1.59
CA ASP A 56 -11.21 -15.01 1.09
C ASP A 56 -10.37 -13.71 1.11
N PRO A 57 -10.30 -12.96 -0.01
CA PRO A 57 -9.45 -11.78 -0.10
C PRO A 57 -9.83 -10.65 0.88
N ALA A 58 -11.08 -10.58 1.33
CA ALA A 58 -11.48 -9.61 2.36
C ALA A 58 -11.05 -10.10 3.75
N GLU A 59 -11.21 -11.39 4.05
CA GLU A 59 -10.71 -11.99 5.30
C GLU A 59 -9.20 -11.82 5.45
N LEU A 60 -8.42 -12.05 4.38
CA LEU A 60 -6.97 -11.81 4.40
C LEU A 60 -6.66 -10.37 4.81
N ARG A 61 -7.33 -9.38 4.20
CA ARG A 61 -7.10 -7.95 4.45
C ARG A 61 -7.49 -7.53 5.86
N LEU A 62 -8.62 -8.02 6.37
CA LEU A 62 -9.04 -7.78 7.74
C LEU A 62 -8.04 -8.39 8.73
N GLY A 63 -7.51 -9.59 8.42
CA GLY A 63 -6.51 -10.26 9.27
C GLY A 63 -5.14 -9.57 9.30
N ILE A 64 -4.83 -8.72 8.32
CA ILE A 64 -3.56 -7.98 8.26
C ILE A 64 -3.74 -6.46 8.33
N VAL A 65 -4.94 -5.97 8.64
CA VAL A 65 -5.19 -4.54 8.78
C VAL A 65 -4.29 -3.98 9.89
N GLU A 66 -3.82 -2.75 9.72
CA GLU A 66 -2.91 -2.20 10.71
C GLU A 66 -3.63 -1.76 11.99
N SER A 67 -2.92 -1.72 13.12
CA SER A 67 -3.49 -1.31 14.39
C SER A 67 -3.49 0.22 14.56
N PRO A 68 -4.44 0.79 15.33
CA PRO A 68 -4.35 2.18 15.77
C PRO A 68 -3.10 2.41 16.62
N ASP A 69 -2.74 3.69 16.80
CA ASP A 69 -1.59 4.12 17.62
C ASP A 69 -0.25 3.41 17.32
N THR A 70 -0.06 2.96 16.09
CA THR A 70 1.12 2.18 15.67
C THR A 70 2.09 3.03 14.84
N THR A 71 3.39 2.70 14.92
CA THR A 71 4.41 3.25 14.03
C THR A 71 4.79 2.21 12.98
N THR A 72 4.58 2.53 11.71
CA THR A 72 4.85 1.61 10.60
C THR A 72 6.35 1.38 10.38
N ALA A 73 6.70 0.37 9.57
CA ALA A 73 8.09 0.06 9.21
C ALA A 73 8.86 1.20 8.50
N ASN A 74 8.17 2.22 8.02
CA ASN A 74 8.77 3.44 7.46
C ASN A 74 8.50 4.68 8.32
N TYR A 75 8.28 4.49 9.62
CA TYR A 75 8.19 5.53 10.65
C TYR A 75 7.00 6.49 10.50
N LEU A 76 5.91 6.05 9.86
CA LEU A 76 4.65 6.80 9.86
C LEU A 76 3.86 6.43 11.10
N ARG A 77 3.41 7.43 11.85
CA ARG A 77 2.51 7.23 13.00
C ARG A 77 1.06 7.19 12.52
N ILE A 78 0.38 6.09 12.81
CA ILE A 78 -1.06 5.94 12.65
C ILE A 78 -1.68 6.32 14.00
N GLY A 79 -2.60 7.28 14.00
CA GLY A 79 -3.37 7.62 15.20
C GLY A 79 -4.62 6.76 15.33
N SER A 80 -5.40 6.66 14.26
CA SER A 80 -6.62 5.87 14.21
C SER A 80 -6.71 5.08 12.91
N ILE A 81 -7.49 4.00 12.95
CA ILE A 81 -7.87 3.23 11.77
C ILE A 81 -9.37 2.94 11.84
N GLY A 82 -10.07 3.08 10.71
CA GLY A 82 -11.52 2.89 10.61
C GLY A 82 -11.90 1.78 9.62
N LEU A 83 -11.00 0.83 9.41
CA LEU A 83 -11.18 -0.28 8.45
C LEU A 83 -11.53 -1.61 9.14
N ALA A 84 -11.35 -1.69 10.45
CA ALA A 84 -11.73 -2.79 11.33
C ALA A 84 -12.02 -2.23 12.72
#